data_AF-A0AA92JUE4-F1
#
_entry.id   AF-A0AA92JUE4-F1
#
_cell.length_a   1.000
_cell.length_b   1.000
_cell.length_c   1.000
_cell.angle_alpha   90.00
_cell.angle_beta   90.00
_cell.angle_gamma   90.00
#
_symmetry.space_group_name_H-M   'P 1'
#
loop_
_entity.id
_entity.type
_entity.pdbx_description
1 polymer ?
#
loop_
_entity_poly.entity_id
_entity_poly.type
_entity_poly.pdbx_seq_one_letter_code
_entity_poly.pdbx_strand_id
1 'polypeptide(L)'
;MKNAFRIYCHLKDGVEFEGGLLQCSDISIQGTPSALKAIGEFLASCAERFESLNGSEIAHFHLSDEWRSWDTDFTDIVSASLPVSDK
;
A
#
# COMPACT_ATOMS: atom_id res chain seq x y z
N MET A 1 -11.61 -5.48 17.03
CA MET A 1 -11.34 -4.03 17.15
C MET A 1 -11.88 -3.32 15.91
N LYS A 2 -11.58 -2.04 15.68
CA LYS A 2 -11.70 -1.42 14.34
C LYS A 2 -10.33 -1.41 13.68
N ASN A 3 -10.22 -1.85 12.43
CA ASN A 3 -9.00 -1.73 11.64
C ASN A 3 -8.92 -0.30 11.06
N ALA A 4 -7.72 0.15 10.70
CA ALA A 4 -7.51 1.40 9.98
C ALA A 4 -6.63 1.14 8.75
N PHE A 5 -7.13 1.50 7.58
CA PHE A 5 -6.41 1.35 6.32
C PHE A 5 -5.40 2.48 6.15
N ARG A 6 -4.18 2.12 5.75
CA ARG A 6 -3.07 3.06 5.58
C ARG A 6 -2.25 2.65 4.36
N ILE A 7 -1.82 3.64 3.59
CA ILE A 7 -0.81 3.48 2.54
C ILE A 7 0.54 3.84 3.15
N TYR A 8 1.56 3.04 2.82
CA TYR A 8 2.91 3.20 3.33
C TYR A 8 3.90 3.44 2.21
N CYS A 9 4.90 4.28 2.49
CA CYS A 9 5.94 4.65 1.55
C CYS A 9 7.22 3.86 1.88
N HIS A 10 7.67 2.98 0.97
CA HIS A 10 9.02 2.43 1.02
C HIS A 10 10.02 3.51 0.61
N LEU A 11 11.07 3.70 1.41
CA LEU A 11 12.20 4.55 1.02
C LEU A 11 13.00 3.84 -0.07
N LYS A 12 13.26 4.53 -1.18
CA LYS A 12 14.11 4.03 -2.26
C LYS A 12 15.59 4.23 -1.88
N ASP A 13 16.42 3.28 -2.29
CA ASP A 13 17.89 3.29 -2.19
C ASP A 13 18.48 3.45 -0.77
N GLY A 14 18.60 2.34 -0.05
CA GLY A 14 19.57 2.16 1.04
C GLY A 14 19.28 2.84 2.38
N VAL A 15 18.22 3.64 2.50
CA VAL A 15 17.83 4.26 3.78
C VAL A 15 16.98 3.30 4.61
N GLU A 16 17.63 2.38 5.30
CA GLU A 16 16.99 1.63 6.40
C GLU A 16 16.67 2.59 7.55
N PHE A 17 15.39 2.82 7.80
CA PHE A 17 14.93 3.56 8.98
C PHE A 17 14.57 2.57 10.10
N GLU A 18 15.13 2.75 11.30
CA GLU A 18 14.79 1.95 12.49
C GLU A 18 13.30 2.13 12.84
N GLY A 19 12.47 1.21 12.33
CA GLY A 19 11.01 1.27 12.43
C GLY A 19 10.26 0.75 11.21
N GLY A 20 10.91 0.67 10.03
CA GLY A 20 10.31 0.09 8.82
C GLY A 20 9.36 1.04 8.08
N LEU A 21 8.13 0.59 7.83
CA LEU A 21 7.15 1.28 6.97
C LEU A 21 6.76 2.68 7.50
N LEU A 22 7.02 3.72 6.71
CA LEU A 22 6.65 5.09 7.04
C LEU A 22 5.26 5.43 6.50
N GLN A 23 4.35 5.87 7.39
CA GLN A 23 3.03 6.35 7.02
C GLN A 23 3.17 7.72 6.33
N CYS A 24 2.72 7.81 5.08
CA CYS A 24 2.77 9.05 4.31
C CYS A 24 1.62 9.98 4.75
N SER A 25 1.87 11.29 4.90
CA SER A 25 0.80 12.30 5.12
C SER A 25 0.07 12.64 3.82
N ASP A 26 0.87 12.73 2.74
CA ASP A 26 0.47 13.14 1.40
C ASP A 26 1.19 12.20 0.41
N ILE A 27 0.55 11.91 -0.72
CA ILE A 27 1.12 11.03 -1.76
C ILE A 27 0.95 11.71 -3.11
N SER A 28 2.07 12.01 -3.77
CA SER A 28 2.08 12.47 -5.16
C SER A 28 2.44 11.30 -6.07
N ILE A 29 1.53 10.94 -6.99
CA ILE A 29 1.73 9.87 -7.96
C ILE A 29 1.90 10.50 -9.33
N GLN A 30 2.96 10.11 -10.04
CA GLN A 30 3.22 10.48 -11.43
C GLN A 30 3.37 9.20 -12.26
N GLY A 31 2.74 9.17 -13.44
CA GLY A 31 2.72 7.99 -14.30
C GLY A 31 1.89 8.23 -15.55
N THR A 32 1.85 7.22 -16.43
CA THR A 32 1.03 7.23 -17.64
C THR A 32 -0.46 7.05 -17.31
N PRO A 33 -1.38 7.35 -18.25
CA PRO A 33 -2.82 7.07 -18.04
C PRO A 33 -3.18 5.59 -17.84
N SER A 34 -2.31 4.65 -18.25
CA SER A 34 -2.46 3.23 -17.89
C SER A 34 -1.94 2.94 -16.48
N ALA A 35 -0.80 3.54 -16.08
CA ALA A 35 -0.28 3.45 -14.73
C ALA A 35 -1.32 3.90 -13.68
N LEU A 36 -1.88 5.10 -13.87
CA LEU A 36 -2.87 5.68 -12.95
C LEU A 36 -4.17 4.86 -12.85
N LYS A 37 -4.55 4.13 -13.92
CA LYS A 37 -5.73 3.25 -13.90
C LYS A 37 -5.50 2.00 -13.06
N ALA A 38 -4.42 1.26 -13.32
CA ALA A 38 -4.13 0.03 -12.59
C ALA A 38 -3.87 0.29 -11.09
N ILE A 39 -3.32 1.46 -10.72
CA ILE A 39 -3.26 1.88 -9.32
C ILE A 39 -4.67 2.00 -8.72
N GLY A 40 -5.62 2.62 -9.44
CA GLY A 40 -7.01 2.73 -9.02
C GLY A 40 -7.70 1.37 -8.89
N GLU A 41 -7.48 0.48 -9.86
CA GLU A 41 -8.00 -0.90 -9.87
C GLU A 41 -7.42 -1.73 -8.71
N PHE A 42 -6.12 -1.61 -8.44
CA PHE A 42 -5.44 -2.21 -7.29
C PHE A 42 -5.98 -1.69 -5.95
N LEU A 43 -6.13 -0.37 -5.79
CA LEU A 43 -6.67 0.22 -4.56
C LEU A 43 -8.14 -0.18 -4.33
N ALA A 44 -8.95 -0.30 -5.39
CA ALA A 44 -10.30 -0.83 -5.32
C ALA A 44 -10.31 -2.31 -4.87
N SER A 45 -9.50 -3.16 -5.50
CA SER A 45 -9.39 -4.58 -5.10
C SER A 45 -8.85 -4.74 -3.67
N CYS A 46 -7.92 -3.87 -3.23
CA CYS A 46 -7.48 -3.85 -1.83
C CYS A 46 -8.63 -3.54 -0.86
N ALA A 47 -9.49 -2.58 -1.18
CA ALA A 47 -10.66 -2.27 -0.35
C ALA A 47 -11.63 -3.47 -0.24
N GLU A 48 -11.97 -4.08 -1.37
CA GLU A 48 -12.81 -5.30 -1.41
C GLU A 48 -12.20 -6.45 -0.59
N ARG A 49 -10.89 -6.71 -0.75
CA ARG A 49 -10.16 -7.71 0.03
C ARG A 49 -10.20 -7.37 1.52
N PHE A 50 -10.00 -6.12 1.91
CA PHE A 50 -10.01 -5.70 3.31
C PHE A 50 -11.40 -5.77 3.97
N GLU A 51 -12.49 -5.54 3.24
CA GLU A 51 -13.86 -5.74 3.75
C GLU A 51 -14.15 -7.21 4.08
N SER A 52 -13.43 -8.16 3.48
CA SER A 52 -13.55 -9.60 3.77
C SER A 52 -12.71 -10.09 4.97
N LEU A 53 -11.81 -9.25 5.51
CA LEU A 53 -10.95 -9.62 6.65
C LEU A 53 -11.69 -9.50 7.98
N ASN A 54 -11.42 -10.42 8.90
CA ASN A 54 -11.89 -10.27 10.29
C ASN A 54 -11.11 -9.14 11.00
N GLY A 55 -11.75 -8.49 11.97
CA GLY A 55 -11.26 -7.30 12.69
C GLY A 55 -10.08 -7.50 13.67
N SER A 56 -9.18 -8.41 13.32
CA SER A 56 -7.88 -8.73 13.93
C SER A 56 -6.85 -9.24 12.90
N GLU A 57 -7.20 -9.43 11.63
CA GLU A 57 -6.30 -9.95 10.61
C GLU A 57 -5.35 -8.87 10.05
N ILE A 58 -4.09 -9.24 9.93
CA ILE A 58 -3.03 -8.42 9.32
C ILE A 58 -2.86 -8.87 7.88
N ALA A 59 -3.01 -7.94 6.95
CA ALA A 59 -2.79 -8.18 5.52
C ALA A 59 -2.08 -6.98 4.90
N HIS A 60 -1.25 -7.25 3.91
CA HIS A 60 -0.67 -6.25 3.03
C HIS A 60 -0.67 -6.79 1.59
N PHE A 61 -0.80 -5.89 0.63
CA PHE A 61 -0.75 -6.19 -0.80
C PHE A 61 0.18 -5.21 -1.48
N HIS A 62 0.93 -5.70 -2.48
CA HIS A 62 1.85 -4.93 -3.30
C HIS A 62 1.29 -4.76 -4.72
N LEU A 63 1.44 -3.58 -5.32
CA LEU A 63 1.07 -3.35 -6.71
C LEU A 63 1.99 -4.12 -7.69
N SER A 64 3.25 -4.28 -7.31
CA SER A 64 4.25 -5.08 -8.04
C SER A 64 3.89 -6.57 -8.20
N ASP A 65 3.18 -7.19 -7.24
CA ASP A 65 2.70 -8.58 -7.34
C ASP A 65 1.65 -8.75 -8.44
N GLU A 66 0.66 -7.86 -8.45
CA GLU A 66 -0.46 -7.85 -9.41
C GLU A 66 0.00 -7.37 -10.80
N TRP A 67 0.97 -6.45 -10.85
CA TRP A 67 1.53 -5.90 -12.09
C TRP A 67 3.06 -5.96 -12.12
N ARG A 68 3.58 -7.10 -12.56
CA ARG A 68 5.02 -7.43 -12.62
C ARG A 68 5.93 -6.51 -13.44
N SER A 69 5.40 -5.53 -14.16
CA SER A 69 6.19 -4.50 -14.85
C SER A 69 6.07 -3.12 -14.19
N TRP A 70 5.70 -3.08 -12.91
CA TRP A 70 5.63 -1.87 -12.09
C TRP A 70 7.00 -1.50 -11.49
N ASP A 71 7.69 -2.51 -10.94
CA ASP A 71 8.99 -2.44 -10.26
C ASP A 71 10.10 -1.70 -11.04
N THR A 72 10.13 -1.88 -12.36
CA THR A 72 11.24 -1.41 -13.20
C THR A 72 11.31 0.11 -13.33
N ASP A 73 10.17 0.79 -13.27
CA ASP A 73 10.04 2.20 -13.63
C ASP A 73 9.44 3.07 -12.52
N PHE A 74 8.70 2.49 -11.57
CA PHE A 74 7.94 3.23 -10.55
C PHE A 74 8.20 2.72 -9.12
N THR A 75 7.92 3.57 -8.12
CA THR A 75 7.93 3.15 -6.71
C THR A 75 6.72 2.25 -6.45
N ASP A 76 6.93 1.11 -5.79
CA ASP A 76 5.84 0.20 -5.44
C ASP A 76 4.85 0.83 -4.45
N ILE A 77 3.57 0.44 -4.57
CA ILE A 77 2.47 0.97 -3.75
C ILE A 77 1.95 -0.16 -2.87
N VAL A 78 2.07 0.02 -1.56
CA VAL A 78 1.72 -1.00 -0.56
C VAL A 78 0.49 -0.53 0.23
N SER A 79 -0.53 -1.38 0.23
CA SER A 79 -1.80 -1.17 0.94
C SER A 79 -1.89 -2.17 2.10
N ALA A 80 -2.22 -1.73 3.31
CA ALA A 80 -2.23 -2.61 4.49
C ALA A 80 -3.45 -2.43 5.44
N SER A 81 -3.93 -3.56 5.94
CA SER A 81 -4.82 -3.69 7.11
C SER A 81 -3.98 -4.02 8.34
N LEU A 82 -4.03 -3.14 9.35
CA LEU A 82 -3.25 -3.26 10.58
C LEU A 82 -4.12 -3.02 11.82
N PRO A 83 -3.76 -3.59 13.00
CA PRO A 83 -4.45 -3.33 14.24
C PRO A 83 -4.23 -1.87 14.65
N VAL A 84 -5.31 -1.19 15.05
CA VAL A 84 -5.18 0.13 15.68
C VAL A 84 -4.66 -0.07 17.09
N SER A 85 -3.42 0.36 17.34
CA SER A 85 -2.92 0.57 18.70
C SER A 85 -3.54 1.84 19.26
N ASP A 86 -4.41 1.73 20.26
CA ASP A 86 -4.85 2.87 21.06
C ASP A 86 -3.61 3.51 21.73
N LYS A 87 -3.49 4.84 21.62
CA LYS A 87 -2.45 5.68 22.23
C LYS A 87 -3.10 6.88 22.91
#